data_AF-A0A8J7W873-F1
#
_entry.id   AF-A0A8J7W873-F1
#
_cell.length_a   1.000
_cell.length_b   1.000
_cell.length_c   1.000
_cell.angle_alpha   90.00
_cell.angle_beta   90.00
_cell.angle_gamma   90.00
#
_symmetry.space_group_name_H-M   'P 1'
#
loop_
_entity.id
_entity.type
_entity.pdbx_description
1 polymer ?
#
loop_
_entity_poly.entity_id
_entity_poly.type
_entity_poly.pdbx_seq_one_letter_code
_entity_poly.pdbx_strand_id
1 'polypeptide(L)'
;MSWQDITISVITFLLAAMLLPQLDDVIRRGAVVNFFTAFFTSFLAFTLTFIFATLSLWTATIGQTTVATVWLLLAYYSLRNVRDMQYPDQSVFFVARDHLGVWLMGISYVLSRFFKAFLRKG
;
A
#
# COMPACT_ATOMS: atom_id res chain seq x y z
N MET A 1 -26.60 8.41 -13.49
CA MET A 1 -25.30 7.75 -13.29
C MET A 1 -24.51 7.85 -14.59
N SER A 2 -23.27 8.35 -14.54
CA SER A 2 -22.40 8.32 -15.71
C SER A 2 -21.95 6.88 -15.95
N TRP A 3 -21.79 6.47 -17.21
CA TRP A 3 -21.27 5.15 -17.56
C TRP A 3 -19.87 4.90 -16.97
N GLN A 4 -19.10 5.97 -16.74
CA GLN A 4 -17.79 5.94 -16.11
C GLN A 4 -17.86 5.43 -14.66
N ASP A 5 -18.83 5.93 -13.87
CA ASP A 5 -18.99 5.50 -12.47
C ASP A 5 -19.25 3.99 -12.39
N ILE A 6 -20.10 3.47 -13.29
CA ILE A 6 -20.42 2.04 -13.35
C ILE A 6 -19.19 1.22 -13.75
N THR A 7 -18.52 1.58 -14.84
CA THR A 7 -17.36 0.82 -15.34
C THR A 7 -16.21 0.81 -14.34
N ILE A 8 -15.88 1.97 -13.75
CA ILE A 8 -14.83 2.07 -12.74
C ILE A 8 -15.22 1.24 -11.51
N SER A 9 -16.46 1.33 -11.05
CA SER A 9 -16.93 0.55 -9.90
C SER A 9 -16.76 -0.95 -10.11
N VAL A 10 -17.18 -1.48 -11.27
CA VAL A 10 -17.06 -2.92 -11.57
C VAL A 10 -15.59 -3.35 -11.51
N ILE A 11 -14.69 -2.61 -12.13
CA ILE A 11 -13.25 -2.90 -12.10
C ILE A 11 -12.73 -2.84 -10.66
N THR A 12 -13.07 -1.79 -9.91
CA THR A 12 -12.57 -1.59 -8.55
C THR A 12 -13.07 -2.66 -7.60
N PHE A 13 -14.32 -3.12 -7.71
CA PHE A 13 -14.83 -4.23 -6.91
C PHE A 13 -14.14 -5.57 -7.25
N LEU A 14 -13.85 -5.83 -8.52
CA LEU A 14 -13.07 -7.01 -8.91
C LEU A 14 -11.66 -6.97 -8.32
N LEU A 15 -10.99 -5.80 -8.37
CA LEU A 15 -9.68 -5.61 -7.74
C LEU A 15 -9.75 -5.81 -6.23
N ALA A 16 -10.79 -5.29 -5.55
CA ALA A 16 -10.99 -5.52 -4.12
C ALA A 16 -11.16 -7.01 -3.81
N ALA A 17 -11.97 -7.73 -4.60
CA ALA A 17 -12.21 -9.16 -4.42
C ALA A 17 -10.91 -9.99 -4.59
N MET A 18 -10.06 -9.63 -5.54
CA MET A 18 -8.76 -10.28 -5.78
C MET A 18 -7.78 -10.11 -4.60
N LEU A 19 -7.93 -9.06 -3.80
CA LEU A 19 -7.09 -8.84 -2.61
C LEU A 19 -7.56 -9.64 -1.39
N LEU A 20 -8.79 -10.15 -1.37
CA LEU A 20 -9.33 -10.87 -0.20
C LEU A 20 -8.54 -12.12 0.17
N PRO A 21 -8.13 -13.00 -0.77
CA PRO A 21 -7.30 -14.16 -0.44
C PRO A 21 -5.95 -13.73 0.16
N GLN A 22 -5.31 -12.70 -0.41
CA GLN A 22 -4.05 -12.17 0.10
C GLN A 22 -4.20 -11.60 1.51
N LEU A 23 -5.32 -10.93 1.79
CA LEU A 23 -5.63 -10.42 3.13
C LEU A 23 -5.84 -11.56 4.13
N ASP A 24 -6.56 -12.61 3.74
CA ASP A 24 -6.76 -13.80 4.57
C ASP A 24 -5.43 -14.50 4.91
N ASP A 25 -4.54 -14.64 3.93
CA ASP A 25 -3.21 -15.23 4.12
C ASP A 25 -2.37 -14.42 5.12
N VAL A 26 -2.41 -13.09 5.02
CA VAL A 26 -1.69 -12.21 5.97
C VAL A 26 -2.31 -12.29 7.36
N ILE A 27 -3.64 -12.31 7.49
CA ILE A 27 -4.31 -12.33 8.80
C ILE A 27 -4.17 -13.69 9.50
N ARG A 28 -4.38 -14.80 8.78
CA ARG A 28 -4.52 -16.14 9.37
C ARG A 28 -3.25 -16.97 9.29
N ARG A 29 -2.47 -16.83 8.22
CA ARG A 29 -1.32 -17.70 7.93
C ARG A 29 0.02 -17.06 8.26
N GLY A 30 0.01 -15.83 8.78
CA GLY A 30 1.23 -15.10 9.09
C GLY A 30 2.01 -14.67 7.85
N ALA A 31 1.39 -14.63 6.67
CA ALA A 31 2.07 -14.18 5.45
C ALA A 31 2.51 -12.71 5.60
N VAL A 32 3.61 -12.34 4.95
CA VAL A 32 4.18 -10.99 5.00
C VAL A 32 4.23 -10.44 3.58
N VAL A 33 3.57 -9.30 3.36
CA VAL A 33 3.70 -8.50 2.14
C VAL A 33 4.64 -7.32 2.37
N ASN A 34 5.20 -6.75 1.31
CA ASN A 34 6.07 -5.59 1.45
C ASN A 34 5.28 -4.41 2.04
N PHE A 35 5.68 -3.98 3.25
CA PHE A 35 5.02 -2.91 3.99
C PHE A 35 4.95 -1.60 3.20
N PHE A 36 6.06 -1.17 2.57
CA PHE A 36 6.11 0.09 1.81
C PHE A 36 5.21 0.05 0.60
N THR A 37 5.26 -1.04 -0.17
CA THR A 37 4.37 -1.20 -1.33
C THR A 37 2.91 -1.12 -0.88
N ALA A 38 2.51 -1.91 0.12
CA ALA A 38 1.14 -1.91 0.59
C ALA A 38 0.69 -0.55 1.16
N PHE A 39 1.55 0.11 1.94
CA PHE A 39 1.28 1.41 2.54
C PHE A 39 1.15 2.52 1.49
N PHE A 40 2.10 2.66 0.57
CA PHE A 40 2.05 3.68 -0.47
C PHE A 40 0.92 3.41 -1.47
N THR A 41 0.63 2.15 -1.80
CA THR A 41 -0.53 1.80 -2.62
C THR A 41 -1.85 2.18 -1.93
N SER A 42 -1.97 1.94 -0.62
CA SER A 42 -3.12 2.40 0.16
C SER A 42 -3.26 3.93 0.13
N PHE A 43 -2.17 4.65 0.36
CA PHE A 43 -2.15 6.12 0.35
C PHE A 43 -2.55 6.71 -1.02
N LEU A 44 -2.01 6.15 -2.11
CA LEU A 44 -2.38 6.54 -3.47
C LEU A 44 -3.86 6.19 -3.76
N ALA A 45 -4.35 5.06 -3.27
CA ALA A 45 -5.74 4.65 -3.44
C ALA A 45 -6.72 5.57 -2.67
N PHE A 46 -6.36 6.05 -1.47
CA PHE A 46 -7.13 7.08 -0.76
C PHE A 46 -7.11 8.41 -1.50
N THR A 47 -5.96 8.80 -2.06
CA THR A 47 -5.88 10.01 -2.91
C THR A 47 -6.80 9.88 -4.12
N LEU A 48 -6.84 8.71 -4.76
CA LEU A 48 -7.75 8.44 -5.88
C LEU A 48 -9.22 8.44 -5.46
N THR A 49 -9.53 7.92 -4.28
CA THR A 49 -10.87 7.98 -3.67
C THR A 49 -11.33 9.43 -3.53
N PHE A 50 -10.45 10.31 -3.05
CA PHE A 50 -10.74 11.73 -2.94
C PHE A 50 -11.03 12.36 -4.31
N ILE A 51 -10.25 12.03 -5.34
CA ILE A 51 -10.48 12.49 -6.73
C ILE A 51 -11.84 12.00 -7.25
N PHE A 52 -12.22 10.73 -7.00
CA PHE A 52 -13.54 10.22 -7.42
C PHE A 52 -14.69 10.94 -6.72
N ALA A 53 -14.53 11.27 -5.44
CA ALA A 53 -15.50 12.05 -4.70
C ALA A 53 -15.67 13.48 -5.27
N THR A 54 -14.58 14.16 -5.64
CA THR A 54 -14.67 15.50 -6.27
C THR A 54 -15.32 15.47 -7.65
N LEU A 55 -15.22 14.34 -8.37
CA LEU A 55 -15.88 14.10 -9.65
C LEU A 55 -17.32 13.56 -9.50
N SER A 56 -17.85 13.46 -8.28
CA SER A 56 -19.19 12.91 -7.98
C SER A 56 -19.41 11.46 -8.46
N LEU A 57 -18.34 10.66 -8.54
CA LEU A 57 -18.36 9.24 -8.89
C LEU A 57 -18.55 8.40 -7.62
N TRP A 58 -19.73 8.48 -7.00
CA TRP A 58 -19.96 7.95 -5.66
C TRP A 58 -19.85 6.43 -5.56
N THR A 59 -20.27 5.70 -6.60
CA THR A 59 -20.18 4.23 -6.60
C THR A 59 -18.72 3.79 -6.66
N ALA A 60 -17.93 4.43 -7.54
CA ALA A 60 -16.50 4.20 -7.66
C ALA A 60 -15.76 4.61 -6.38
N THR A 61 -16.21 5.66 -5.72
CA THR A 61 -15.66 6.13 -4.43
C THR A 61 -15.77 5.05 -3.36
N ILE A 62 -16.93 4.38 -3.24
CA ILE A 62 -17.15 3.30 -2.27
C ILE A 62 -16.23 2.11 -2.57
N GLY A 63 -16.18 1.68 -3.83
CA GLY A 63 -15.28 0.61 -4.26
C GLY A 63 -13.82 0.96 -3.97
N GLN A 64 -13.40 2.18 -4.29
CA GLN A 64 -12.01 2.60 -4.16
C GLN A 64 -11.59 2.75 -2.70
N THR A 65 -12.50 3.23 -1.84
CA THR A 65 -12.30 3.23 -0.39
C THR A 65 -12.06 1.82 0.15
N THR A 66 -12.80 0.84 -0.37
CA THR A 66 -12.65 -0.57 0.02
C THR A 66 -11.27 -1.09 -0.36
N VAL A 67 -10.82 -0.84 -1.61
CA VAL A 67 -9.46 -1.21 -2.06
C VAL A 67 -8.39 -0.55 -1.21
N ALA A 68 -8.51 0.76 -0.95
CA ALA A 68 -7.56 1.52 -0.13
C ALA A 68 -7.46 0.95 1.29
N THR A 69 -8.60 0.58 1.88
CA THR A 69 -8.68 -0.03 3.21
C THR A 69 -8.05 -1.41 3.25
N VAL A 70 -8.31 -2.27 2.26
CA VAL A 70 -7.70 -3.61 2.19
C VAL A 70 -6.17 -3.50 2.10
N TRP A 71 -5.64 -2.57 1.30
CA TRP A 71 -4.19 -2.31 1.25
C TRP A 71 -3.63 -1.81 2.58
N LEU A 72 -4.37 -0.97 3.30
CA LEU A 72 -3.96 -0.51 4.62
C LEU A 72 -3.90 -1.68 5.63
N LEU A 73 -4.90 -2.56 5.59
CA LEU A 73 -4.94 -3.76 6.43
C LEU A 73 -3.79 -4.71 6.11
N LEU A 74 -3.51 -4.94 4.81
CA LEU A 74 -2.36 -5.71 4.36
C LEU A 74 -1.06 -5.14 4.92
N ALA A 75 -0.86 -3.82 4.84
CA ALA A 75 0.32 -3.17 5.39
C ALA A 75 0.42 -3.36 6.92
N TYR A 76 -0.68 -3.14 7.64
CA TYR A 76 -0.73 -3.24 9.10
C TYR A 76 -0.48 -4.68 9.58
N TYR A 77 -1.22 -5.67 9.08
CA TYR A 77 -1.08 -7.04 9.53
C TYR A 77 0.24 -7.66 9.08
N SER A 78 0.76 -7.28 7.91
CA SER A 78 2.11 -7.69 7.50
C SER A 78 3.18 -7.20 8.48
N LEU A 79 3.10 -5.92 8.87
CA LEU A 79 4.03 -5.34 9.84
C LEU A 79 3.87 -5.98 11.23
N ARG A 80 2.64 -6.29 11.64
CA ARG A 80 2.37 -7.05 12.86
C ARG A 80 3.01 -8.44 12.80
N ASN A 81 2.88 -9.16 11.69
CA ASN A 81 3.47 -10.49 11.52
C ASN A 81 5.00 -10.43 11.61
N VAL A 82 5.63 -9.43 10.97
CA VAL A 82 7.08 -9.19 11.10
C VAL A 82 7.46 -8.93 12.54
N ARG A 83 6.68 -8.10 13.26
CA ARG A 83 6.91 -7.82 14.68
C ARG A 83 6.81 -9.11 15.51
N ASP A 84 5.75 -9.89 15.33
CA ASP A 84 5.50 -11.11 16.09
C ASP A 84 6.58 -12.19 15.81
N MET A 85 7.17 -12.21 14.61
CA MET A 85 8.21 -13.18 14.23
C MET A 85 9.64 -12.76 14.58
N GLN A 86 9.98 -11.47 14.44
CA GLN A 86 11.37 -10.98 14.52
C GLN A 86 11.65 -10.10 15.73
N TYR A 87 10.63 -9.40 16.24
CA TYR A 87 10.78 -8.41 17.32
C TYR A 87 9.62 -8.52 18.33
N PRO A 88 9.41 -9.68 18.97
CA PRO A 88 8.21 -9.96 19.76
C PRO A 88 8.02 -8.97 20.92
N ASP A 89 9.11 -8.47 21.49
CA ASP A 89 9.10 -7.52 22.61
C ASP A 89 8.92 -6.05 22.17
N GLN A 90 8.86 -5.77 20.87
CA GLN A 90 8.81 -4.42 20.33
C GLN A 90 7.41 -4.01 19.87
N SER A 91 7.17 -2.70 19.85
CA SER A 91 5.94 -2.16 19.30
C SER A 91 5.92 -2.23 17.77
N VAL A 92 4.72 -2.29 17.18
CA VAL A 92 4.54 -2.22 15.70
C VAL A 92 5.12 -0.92 15.15
N PHE A 93 5.01 0.18 15.90
CA PHE A 93 5.59 1.48 15.53
C PHE A 93 7.12 1.44 15.45
N PHE A 94 7.79 0.73 16.37
CA PHE A 94 9.24 0.54 16.33
C PHE A 94 9.65 -0.16 15.03
N VAL A 95 8.99 -1.27 14.69
CA VAL A 95 9.28 -2.03 13.46
C VAL A 95 9.01 -1.19 12.21
N ALA A 96 7.93 -0.40 12.18
CA ALA A 96 7.65 0.54 11.08
C ALA A 96 8.80 1.53 10.88
N ARG A 97 9.26 2.16 11.97
CA ARG A 97 10.32 3.16 11.95
C ARG A 97 11.65 2.54 11.51
N ASP A 98 11.97 1.36 12.00
CA ASP A 98 13.19 0.64 11.63
C ASP A 98 13.21 0.32 10.13
N HIS A 99 12.12 -0.25 9.62
CA HIS A 99 11.96 -0.51 8.18
C HIS A 99 12.06 0.78 7.37
N LEU A 100 11.52 1.90 7.86
CA LEU A 100 11.58 3.20 7.18
C LEU A 100 13.01 3.74 7.12
N GLY A 101 13.79 3.55 8.18
CA GLY A 101 15.22 3.87 8.18
C GLY A 101 15.98 3.11 7.09
N VAL A 102 15.79 1.79 7.02
CA VAL A 102 16.43 0.93 6.01
C VAL A 102 16.02 1.33 4.59
N TRP A 103 14.73 1.60 4.38
CA TRP A 103 14.21 2.02 3.09
C TRP A 103 14.79 3.36 2.62
N LEU A 104 14.88 4.36 3.51
CA LEU A 104 15.49 5.65 3.20
C LEU A 104 16.97 5.52 2.84
N MET A 105 17.71 4.63 3.51
CA MET A 105 19.10 4.33 3.14
C MET A 105 19.20 3.67 1.76
N GLY A 106 18.27 2.75 1.45
CA GLY A 106 18.19 2.14 0.12
C GLY A 106 17.95 3.18 -0.98
N ILE A 107 17.02 4.11 -0.76
CA ILE A 107 16.74 5.21 -1.69
C ILE A 107 17.94 6.14 -1.85
N SER A 108 18.55 6.57 -0.75
CA SER A 108 19.70 7.48 -0.81
C SER A 108 20.87 6.83 -1.56
N TYR A 109 21.08 5.53 -1.38
CA TYR A 109 22.07 4.76 -2.12
C TYR A 109 21.78 4.76 -3.63
N VAL A 110 20.54 4.44 -4.05
CA VAL A 110 20.14 4.43 -5.47
C VAL A 110 20.28 5.81 -6.09
N LEU A 111 19.79 6.85 -5.42
CA LEU A 111 19.91 8.25 -5.88
C LEU A 111 21.37 8.65 -6.02
N SER A 112 22.23 8.32 -5.04
CA SER A 112 23.66 8.67 -5.09
C SER A 112 24.36 8.03 -6.29
N ARG A 113 24.01 6.79 -6.66
CA ARG A 113 24.55 6.12 -7.86
C ARG A 113 24.06 6.79 -9.12
N PHE A 114 22.78 7.14 -9.19
CA PHE A 114 22.20 7.84 -10.33
C PHE A 114 22.88 9.21 -10.56
N PHE A 115 23.04 10.02 -9.52
CA PHE A 115 23.74 11.30 -9.60
C PHE A 115 25.20 11.15 -10.02
N LYS A 116 25.93 10.17 -9.46
CA LYS A 116 27.32 9.88 -9.87
C LYS A 116 27.42 9.44 -11.33
N ALA A 117 26.45 8.67 -11.83
CA ALA A 117 26.39 8.25 -13.23
C ALA A 117 26.07 9.41 -14.17
N PHE A 118 25.19 10.32 -13.75
CA PHE A 118 24.82 11.53 -14.50
C PHE A 118 26.01 12.50 -14.60
N LEU A 119 26.70 12.79 -13.49
CA LEU A 119 27.87 13.67 -13.44
C LEU A 119 29.09 13.14 -14.21
N ARG A 120 29.15 11.83 -14.51
CA ARG A 120 30.21 11.24 -15.34
C ARG A 120 29.93 11.30 -16.84
N LYS A 121 28.69 11.64 -17.23
CA LYS A 121 28.26 11.70 -18.64
C LYS A 121 28.11 13.13 -19.17
N GLY A 122 28.13 14.15 -18.30
CA GLY A 122 28.23 15.57 -18.67
C GLY A 122 29.65 16.06 -18.54
#